data_AF-A0A3D2IMI3-F1
#
_entry.id   AF-A0A3D2IMI3-F1
#
_cell.length_a   1.000
_cell.length_b   1.000
_cell.length_c   1.000
_cell.angle_alpha   90.00
_cell.angle_beta   90.00
_cell.angle_gamma   90.00
#
_symmetry.space_group_name_H-M   'P 1'
#
loop_
_entity.id
_entity.type
_entity.pdbx_description
1 polymer ?
#
loop_
_entity_poly.entity_id
_entity_poly.type
_entity_poly.pdbx_seq_one_letter_code
_entity_poly.pdbx_strand_id
1 'polypeptide(L)'
;GYLAASNEVVSAVSKIQSQETSAPSSISQKAAEAAYNGSLDEVKAMRDQFKKRRDFMVNSLNAIEGVSCFSPGGAFYVFPDISHYLNSSKPDGSKIESSTELCMYLLEEFGLALVP
;
A
#
# COMPACT_ATOMS: atom_id res chain seq x y z
N GLY A 1 -5.66 -12.63 -9.68
CA GLY A 1 -5.50 -13.30 -8.37
C GLY A 1 -6.15 -14.65 -8.40
N TYR A 2 -6.13 -15.38 -7.28
CA TYR A 2 -6.81 -16.67 -7.11
C TYR A 2 -7.47 -16.75 -5.74
N LEU A 3 -8.47 -17.62 -5.58
CA LEU A 3 -9.14 -17.95 -4.32
C LEU A 3 -8.95 -19.43 -4.03
N ALA A 4 -8.60 -19.78 -2.80
CA ALA A 4 -8.64 -21.14 -2.28
C ALA A 4 -9.61 -21.18 -1.10
N ALA A 5 -10.67 -21.98 -1.20
CA ALA A 5 -11.72 -22.08 -0.20
C ALA A 5 -12.39 -23.47 -0.27
N SER A 6 -13.40 -23.72 0.55
CA SER A 6 -14.21 -24.95 0.44
C SER A 6 -14.91 -25.03 -0.92
N ASN A 7 -15.23 -26.25 -1.36
CA ASN A 7 -15.90 -26.48 -2.65
C ASN A 7 -17.21 -25.70 -2.79
N GLU A 8 -17.96 -25.58 -1.69
CA GLU A 8 -19.20 -24.79 -1.63
C GLU A 8 -18.95 -23.32 -1.98
N VAL A 9 -17.95 -22.70 -1.34
CA VAL A 9 -17.58 -21.31 -1.58
C VAL A 9 -17.04 -21.12 -3.00
N VAL A 10 -16.14 -22.01 -3.45
CA VAL A 10 -15.58 -21.94 -4.81
C VAL A 10 -16.69 -22.03 -5.86
N SER A 11 -17.64 -22.95 -5.71
CA SER A 11 -18.76 -23.09 -6.64
C SER A 11 -19.65 -21.84 -6.69
N ALA A 12 -19.92 -21.22 -5.54
CA ALA A 12 -20.70 -19.99 -5.46
C ALA A 12 -19.98 -18.82 -6.13
N VAL A 13 -18.69 -18.64 -5.85
CA VAL A 13 -17.86 -17.57 -6.44
C VAL A 13 -17.70 -17.77 -7.95
N SER A 14 -17.46 -19.00 -8.42
CA SER A 14 -17.36 -19.30 -9.85
C SER A 14 -18.67 -19.01 -10.59
N LYS A 15 -19.83 -19.27 -9.97
CA LYS A 15 -21.13 -18.92 -10.56
C LYS A 15 -21.26 -17.41 -10.77
N ILE A 16 -20.89 -16.60 -9.78
CA ILE A 16 -20.88 -15.13 -9.89
C ILE A 16 -19.91 -14.69 -10.99
N GLN A 17 -18.66 -15.17 -10.97
CA GLN A 17 -17.64 -14.79 -11.95
C GLN A 17 -18.08 -15.05 -13.40
N SER A 18 -18.79 -16.17 -13.64
CA SER A 18 -19.30 -16.54 -14.96
C SER A 18 -20.27 -15.52 -15.56
N GLN A 19 -20.97 -14.74 -14.72
CA GLN A 19 -21.94 -13.72 -15.14
C GLN A 19 -21.34 -12.31 -15.17
N GLU A 20 -20.23 -12.08 -14.47
CA GLU A 20 -19.58 -10.77 -14.37
C GLU A 20 -18.49 -10.58 -15.44
N THR A 21 -17.53 -11.50 -15.48
CA THR A 21 -16.28 -11.33 -16.25
C THR A 21 -15.90 -12.55 -17.07
N SER A 22 -16.68 -13.64 -16.97
CA SER A 22 -16.34 -14.95 -17.51
C SER A 22 -15.02 -15.49 -16.93
N ALA A 23 -13.91 -15.29 -17.64
CA ALA A 23 -12.59 -15.80 -17.28
C ALA A 23 -11.53 -14.69 -17.36
N PRO A 24 -10.50 -14.71 -16.50
CA PRO A 24 -9.40 -13.77 -16.59
C PRO A 24 -8.61 -13.95 -17.90
N SER A 25 -7.90 -12.92 -18.33
CA SER A 25 -7.07 -12.94 -19.55
C SER A 25 -6.21 -14.21 -19.66
N SER A 26 -6.34 -14.94 -20.77
CA SER A 26 -5.61 -16.19 -21.03
C SER A 26 -4.09 -15.99 -21.06
N ILE A 27 -3.63 -14.85 -21.58
CA ILE A 27 -2.21 -14.46 -21.57
C ILE A 27 -1.71 -14.28 -20.13
N SER A 28 -2.51 -13.62 -19.28
CA SER A 28 -2.15 -13.43 -17.87
C SER A 28 -2.14 -14.73 -17.08
N GLN A 29 -3.01 -15.69 -17.41
CA GLN A 29 -3.00 -17.03 -16.81
C GLN A 29 -1.69 -17.77 -17.12
N LYS A 30 -1.20 -17.71 -18.38
CA LYS A 30 0.08 -18.31 -18.76
C LYS A 30 1.29 -17.62 -18.13
N ALA A 31 1.25 -16.29 -17.99
CA ALA A 31 2.27 -15.57 -17.23
C ALA A 31 2.27 -15.96 -15.75
N ALA A 32 1.09 -16.12 -15.13
CA ALA A 32 0.97 -16.56 -13.74
C ALA A 32 1.47 -18.00 -13.52
N GLU A 33 1.20 -18.91 -14.45
CA GLU A 33 1.74 -20.28 -14.44
C GLU A 33 3.27 -20.28 -14.47
N ALA A 34 3.89 -19.49 -15.35
CA ALA A 34 5.34 -19.36 -15.41
C ALA A 34 5.91 -18.72 -14.13
N ALA A 35 5.25 -17.70 -13.58
CA ALA A 35 5.66 -17.06 -12.34
C ALA A 35 5.56 -17.99 -11.13
N TYR A 36 4.54 -18.87 -11.08
CA TYR A 36 4.33 -19.82 -10.00
C TYR A 36 5.32 -20.99 -10.02
N ASN A 37 5.61 -21.52 -11.21
CA ASN A 37 6.50 -22.67 -11.38
C ASN A 37 8.00 -22.28 -11.44
N GLY A 38 8.30 -20.99 -11.63
CA GLY A 38 9.66 -20.46 -11.72
C GLY A 38 10.37 -20.29 -10.36
N SER A 39 11.60 -19.80 -10.41
CA SER A 39 12.36 -19.44 -9.19
C SER A 39 11.81 -18.18 -8.52
N LEU A 40 11.99 -18.08 -7.20
CA LEU A 40 11.66 -16.89 -6.40
C LEU A 40 12.82 -15.91 -6.24
N ASP A 41 13.93 -16.07 -6.97
CA ASP A 41 15.13 -15.25 -6.75
C ASP A 41 14.90 -13.76 -7.02
N GLU A 42 14.16 -13.42 -8.08
CA GLU A 42 13.74 -12.04 -8.35
C GLU A 42 12.86 -11.48 -7.21
N VAL A 43 11.99 -12.30 -6.63
CA VAL A 43 11.15 -11.90 -5.49
C VAL A 43 12.00 -11.61 -4.25
N LYS A 44 13.02 -12.43 -3.98
CA LYS A 44 13.96 -12.20 -2.88
C LYS A 44 14.76 -10.91 -3.09
N ALA A 45 15.23 -10.67 -4.31
CA ALA A 45 15.93 -9.43 -4.65
C ALA A 45 15.03 -8.19 -4.46
N MET A 46 13.78 -8.24 -4.93
CA MET A 46 12.80 -7.17 -4.70
C MET A 46 12.52 -6.96 -3.21
N ARG A 47 12.32 -8.03 -2.44
CA ARG A 47 12.12 -7.97 -0.98
C ARG A 47 13.26 -7.23 -0.29
N ASP A 48 14.50 -7.54 -0.65
CA ASP A 48 15.68 -6.93 -0.01
C ASP A 48 15.77 -5.43 -0.33
N GLN A 49 15.37 -5.01 -1.54
CA GLN A 49 15.28 -3.60 -1.89
C GLN A 49 14.13 -2.89 -1.16
N PHE A 50 12.95 -3.50 -1.05
CA PHE A 50 11.85 -2.94 -0.27
C PHE A 50 12.19 -2.82 1.21
N LYS A 51 12.94 -3.77 1.78
CA LYS A 51 13.42 -3.67 3.17
C LYS A 51 14.32 -2.45 3.36
N LYS A 52 15.29 -2.21 2.47
CA LYS A 52 16.16 -1.01 2.53
C LYS A 52 15.35 0.29 2.47
N ARG A 53 14.37 0.35 1.56
CA ARG A 53 13.48 1.52 1.41
C ARG A 53 12.60 1.73 2.65
N ARG A 54 12.04 0.65 3.21
CA ARG A 54 11.27 0.69 4.47
C ARG A 54 12.12 1.24 5.60
N ASP A 55 13.32 0.69 5.81
CA ASP A 55 14.19 1.08 6.91
C ASP A 55 14.57 2.56 6.81
N PHE A 56 14.88 3.03 5.59
CA PHE A 56 15.12 4.45 5.33
C PHE A 56 13.90 5.32 5.65
N MET A 57 12.71 4.97 5.13
CA MET A 57 11.48 5.75 5.33
C MET A 57 11.08 5.82 6.81
N VAL A 58 11.09 4.69 7.52
CA VAL A 58 10.73 4.62 8.95
C VAL A 58 11.69 5.45 9.78
N ASN A 59 13.00 5.35 9.54
CA ASN A 59 13.99 6.15 10.28
C ASN A 59 13.84 7.64 9.98
N SER A 60 13.57 8.01 8.73
CA SER A 60 13.42 9.41 8.32
C SER A 60 12.16 10.03 8.92
N LEU A 61 11.04 9.29 8.93
CA LEU A 61 9.80 9.73 9.56
C LEU A 61 9.94 9.88 11.07
N ASN A 62 10.57 8.92 11.75
CA ASN A 62 10.81 8.99 13.20
C ASN A 62 11.82 10.08 13.61
N ALA A 63 12.57 10.65 12.66
CA ALA A 63 13.44 11.79 12.91
C ALA A 63 12.69 13.14 12.88
N ILE A 64 11.44 13.16 12.39
CA ILE A 64 10.59 14.35 12.38
C ILE A 64 9.98 14.52 13.77
N GLU A 65 10.11 15.70 14.36
CA GLU A 65 9.55 16.01 15.67
C GLU A 65 8.05 15.73 15.71
N GLY A 66 7.59 14.99 16.71
CA GLY A 66 6.17 14.68 16.88
C GLY A 66 5.60 13.63 15.91
N VAL A 67 6.39 13.08 14.99
CA VAL A 67 5.98 11.93 14.16
C VAL A 67 6.46 10.63 14.78
N SER A 68 5.58 9.64 14.80
CA SER A 68 5.94 8.26 15.17
C SER A 68 5.57 7.32 14.04
N CYS A 69 6.47 6.42 13.66
CA CYS A 69 6.23 5.45 12.60
C CYS A 69 6.71 4.07 13.03
N PHE A 70 5.78 3.13 13.15
CA PHE A 70 6.12 1.74 13.43
C PHE A 70 6.84 1.11 12.24
N SER A 71 7.75 0.16 12.49
CA SER A 71 8.41 -0.60 11.42
C SER A 71 7.52 -1.77 10.93
N PRO A 72 6.96 -1.73 9.70
CA PRO A 72 6.07 -2.77 9.20
C PRO A 72 6.79 -4.09 8.93
N GLY A 73 6.09 -5.20 9.21
CA GLY A 73 6.56 -6.57 8.99
C GLY A 73 6.44 -7.07 7.54
N GLY A 74 5.69 -6.36 6.69
CA GLY A 74 5.43 -6.75 5.30
C GLY A 74 4.69 -5.64 4.53
N ALA A 75 4.25 -5.97 3.31
CA ALA A 75 3.81 -4.99 2.30
C ALA A 75 4.90 -3.95 1.99
N PHE A 76 4.53 -2.81 1.39
CA PHE A 76 5.46 -1.76 0.96
C PHE A 76 4.96 -0.35 1.33
N TYR A 77 4.12 -0.25 2.35
CA TYR A 77 3.58 1.01 2.87
C TYR A 77 4.09 1.27 4.30
N VAL A 78 4.19 2.53 4.67
CA VAL A 78 4.37 3.00 6.05
C VAL A 78 3.15 3.80 6.47
N PHE A 79 2.82 3.76 7.75
CA PHE A 79 1.64 4.43 8.30
C PHE A 79 2.06 5.24 9.53
N PRO A 80 2.64 6.44 9.33
CA PRO A 80 3.07 7.28 10.43
C PRO A 80 1.88 7.88 11.18
N ASP A 81 1.98 7.94 12.51
CA ASP A 81 1.14 8.77 13.34
C ASP A 81 1.65 10.22 13.26
N ILE A 82 0.78 11.09 12.74
CA ILE A 82 1.02 12.52 12.55
C ILE A 82 0.12 13.38 13.45
N SER A 83 -0.53 12.76 14.45
CA SER A 83 -1.54 13.42 15.30
C SER A 83 -1.00 14.68 15.99
N HIS A 84 0.32 14.74 16.22
CA HIS A 84 1.00 15.92 16.75
C HIS A 84 0.78 17.18 15.90
N TYR A 85 0.67 17.04 14.58
CA TYR A 85 0.49 18.17 13.65
C TYR A 85 -0.97 18.54 13.43
N LEU A 86 -1.93 17.75 13.92
CA LEU A 86 -3.33 18.14 13.86
C LEU A 86 -3.59 19.39 14.71
N ASN A 87 -4.46 20.26 14.21
CA ASN A 87 -4.75 21.62 14.68
C ASN A 87 -3.61 22.64 14.54
N SER A 88 -2.49 22.28 13.90
CA SER A 88 -1.44 23.25 13.55
C SER A 88 -1.95 24.25 12.52
N SER A 89 -1.42 25.47 12.57
CA SER A 89 -1.71 26.51 11.58
C SER A 89 -0.81 26.37 10.36
N LYS A 90 -1.41 26.42 9.17
CA LYS A 90 -0.73 26.59 7.90
C LYS A 90 -0.21 28.02 7.75
N PRO A 91 0.71 28.30 6.79
CA PRO A 91 1.21 29.65 6.54
C PRO A 91 0.14 30.69 6.19
N ASP A 92 -0.98 30.26 5.60
CA ASP A 92 -2.12 31.12 5.26
C ASP A 92 -3.06 31.41 6.45
N GLY A 93 -2.77 30.84 7.62
CA GLY A 93 -3.55 30.99 8.84
C GLY A 93 -4.70 29.97 9.00
N SER A 94 -5.01 29.17 7.98
CA SER A 94 -5.96 28.05 8.12
C SER A 94 -5.36 26.92 8.96
N LYS A 95 -6.19 25.99 9.45
CA LYS A 95 -5.74 24.86 10.31
C LYS A 95 -5.66 23.55 9.54
N ILE A 96 -4.94 22.58 10.11
CA ILE A 96 -4.91 21.18 9.68
C ILE A 96 -5.78 20.38 10.65
N GLU A 97 -7.06 20.22 10.37
CA GLU A 97 -8.04 19.60 11.28
C GLU A 97 -8.12 18.07 11.12
N SER A 98 -7.58 17.51 10.03
CA SER A 98 -7.63 16.08 9.72
C SER A 98 -6.43 15.58 8.89
N SER A 99 -6.27 14.26 8.78
CA SER A 99 -5.28 13.64 7.87
C SER A 99 -5.54 14.00 6.41
N THR A 100 -6.81 14.13 6.01
CA THR A 100 -7.21 14.59 4.67
C THR A 100 -6.68 15.99 4.39
N GLU A 101 -6.85 16.92 5.32
CA GLU A 101 -6.34 18.29 5.16
C GLU A 101 -4.82 18.35 5.13
N LEU A 102 -4.14 17.53 5.93
CA LEU A 102 -2.68 17.42 5.88
C LEU A 102 -2.21 16.89 4.52
N CYS A 103 -2.84 15.83 4.01
CA CYS A 103 -2.49 15.26 2.71
C CYS A 103 -2.73 16.25 1.57
N MET A 104 -3.84 17.00 1.61
CA MET A 104 -4.12 18.04 0.62
C MET A 104 -3.13 19.19 0.69
N TYR A 105 -2.80 19.65 1.90
CA TYR A 105 -1.77 20.68 2.09
C TYR A 105 -0.41 20.25 1.52
N LEU A 106 0.02 19.01 1.82
CA LEU A 106 1.28 18.47 1.29
C LEU A 106 1.26 18.31 -0.23
N LEU A 107 0.12 17.98 -0.82
CA LEU A 107 -0.06 17.89 -2.26
C LEU A 107 0.00 19.26 -2.94
N GLU A 108 -0.73 20.24 -2.43
CA GLU A 108 -0.87 21.57 -3.04
C GLU A 108 0.41 22.41 -2.91
N GLU A 109 1.04 22.40 -1.75
CA GLU A 109 2.22 23.24 -1.49
C GLU A 109 3.54 22.57 -1.89
N PHE A 110 3.63 21.24 -1.80
CA PHE A 110 4.88 20.50 -1.98
C PHE A 110 4.82 19.45 -3.09
N GLY A 111 3.67 19.25 -3.74
CA GLY A 111 3.51 18.22 -4.77
C GLY A 111 3.58 16.78 -4.23
N LEU A 112 3.41 16.59 -2.91
CA LEU A 112 3.54 15.29 -2.26
C LEU A 112 2.17 14.62 -2.10
N ALA A 113 1.87 13.67 -2.98
CA ALA A 113 0.65 12.88 -2.93
C ALA A 113 0.74 11.74 -1.89
N LEU A 114 -0.18 11.73 -0.93
CA LEU A 114 -0.33 10.72 0.11
C LEU A 114 -1.80 10.27 0.20
N VAL A 115 -2.09 9.26 1.03
CA VAL A 115 -3.44 8.78 1.30
C VAL A 115 -3.76 9.01 2.77
N PRO A 116 -4.88 9.71 3.09
CA PRO A 116 -5.24 10.07 4.46
C PRO A 116 -5.78 8.94 5.32
#